data_AF-A0A8C2QVX1-F1
#
_entry.id   AF-A0A8C2QVX1-F1
#
_cell.length_a   1.000
_cell.length_b   1.000
_cell.length_c   1.000
_cell.angle_alpha   90.00
_cell.angle_beta   90.00
_cell.angle_gamma   90.00
#
_symmetry.space_group_name_H-M   'P 1'
#
loop_
_entity.id
_entity.type
_entity.pdbx_description
1 polymer ?
#
loop_
_entity_poly.entity_id
_entity_poly.type
_entity_poly.pdbx_seq_one_letter_code
_entity_poly.pdbx_strand_id
1 'polypeptide(L)'
;MSFEAHNLTVPAIRWLGLLPSDIKRLNIPKGTLIPLTKRDQMKLDSILKRPYITCQPFWRKEMEIMADSKMKAEIQALTFLSSDYLSRVYLPNKLKFGGWI
;
A
#
# COMPACT_ATOMS: atom_id res chain seq x y z
N MET A 1 17.57 1.24 24.31
CA MET A 1 18.19 2.29 23.49
C MET A 1 18.89 1.62 22.31
N SER A 2 18.38 1.81 21.10
CA SER A 2 18.90 1.19 19.87
C SER A 2 19.94 2.12 19.23
N PHE A 3 21.17 2.10 19.75
CA PHE A 3 22.26 2.96 19.32
C PHE A 3 22.60 2.79 17.81
N GLU A 4 22.46 1.57 17.30
CA GLU A 4 22.71 1.20 15.90
C GLU A 4 21.53 1.47 14.94
N ALA A 5 20.36 1.91 15.44
CA ALA A 5 19.14 1.98 14.61
C ALA A 5 19.29 2.86 13.36
N HIS A 6 20.09 3.93 13.45
CA HIS A 6 20.32 4.84 12.33
C HIS A 6 21.04 4.15 11.16
N ASN A 7 21.94 3.19 11.45
CA ASN A 7 22.72 2.46 10.45
C ASN A 7 21.94 1.27 9.83
N LEU A 8 20.76 0.95 10.37
CA LEU A 8 19.89 -0.13 9.89
C LEU A 8 18.70 0.39 9.08
N THR A 9 18.65 1.69 8.81
CA THR A 9 17.59 2.28 7.98
C THR A 9 18.08 2.56 6.56
N VAL A 10 17.15 2.44 5.60
CA VAL A 10 17.38 2.88 4.22
C VAL A 10 16.37 3.99 3.91
N PRO A 11 16.68 5.26 4.20
CA PRO A 11 15.73 6.36 4.02
C PRO A 11 15.28 6.57 2.57
N ALA A 12 16.08 6.10 1.61
CA ALA A 12 15.77 6.16 0.18
C ALA A 12 14.75 5.10 -0.28
N ILE A 13 14.34 4.18 0.60
CA ILE A 13 13.37 3.14 0.23
C ILE A 13 12.03 3.75 -0.15
N ARG A 14 11.41 3.18 -1.18
CA ARG A 14 10.13 3.62 -1.72
C ARG A 14 9.12 2.49 -1.67
N TRP A 15 7.86 2.83 -1.45
CA TRP A 15 6.74 1.90 -1.46
C TRP A 15 6.10 1.84 -2.85
N LEU A 16 6.44 0.78 -3.60
CA LEU A 16 5.95 0.55 -4.97
C LEU A 16 4.63 -0.26 -5.02
N GLY A 17 4.32 -1.02 -3.97
CA GLY A 17 3.34 -2.11 -3.96
C GLY A 17 1.91 -1.75 -4.38
N LEU A 18 0.99 -2.73 -4.31
CA LEU A 18 -0.44 -2.50 -4.58
C LEU A 18 -1.02 -1.50 -3.57
N LEU A 19 -1.17 -0.24 -4.00
CA LEU A 19 -1.64 0.82 -3.13
C LEU A 19 -3.18 0.75 -2.99
N PRO A 20 -3.73 1.15 -1.84
CA PRO A 20 -5.18 1.29 -1.67
C PRO A 20 -5.86 2.11 -2.78
N SER A 21 -5.24 3.20 -3.24
CA SER A 21 -5.74 4.00 -4.36
C SER A 21 -5.75 3.25 -5.70
N ASP A 22 -4.81 2.32 -5.92
CA ASP A 22 -4.75 1.50 -7.13
C ASP A 22 -5.94 0.55 -7.24
N ILE A 23 -6.46 0.05 -6.11
CA ILE A 23 -7.63 -0.84 -6.08
C ILE A 23 -8.82 -0.15 -6.76
N LYS A 24 -9.05 1.12 -6.43
CA LYS A 24 -10.10 1.94 -7.04
C LYS A 24 -9.78 2.28 -8.51
N ARG A 25 -8.54 2.67 -8.81
CA ARG A 25 -8.10 3.05 -10.16
C ARG A 25 -8.19 1.90 -11.17
N LEU A 26 -7.89 0.68 -10.73
CA LEU A 26 -7.90 -0.53 -11.55
C LEU A 26 -9.26 -1.24 -11.56
N ASN A 27 -10.27 -0.69 -10.87
CA ASN A 27 -11.61 -1.28 -10.74
C ASN A 27 -11.56 -2.76 -10.32
N ILE A 28 -10.70 -3.08 -9.35
CA ILE A 28 -10.59 -4.45 -8.84
C ILE A 28 -11.93 -4.86 -8.20
N PRO A 29 -12.52 -6.01 -8.57
CA PRO A 29 -13.81 -6.43 -8.07
C PRO A 29 -13.82 -6.60 -6.55
N LYS A 30 -14.92 -6.18 -5.92
CA LYS A 30 -15.11 -6.32 -4.46
C LYS A 30 -15.02 -7.78 -3.99
N GLY A 31 -15.36 -8.75 -4.84
CA GLY A 31 -15.27 -10.17 -4.51
C GLY A 31 -13.84 -10.70 -4.34
N THR A 32 -12.85 -10.01 -4.89
CA THR A 32 -11.41 -10.32 -4.73
C THR A 32 -10.81 -9.60 -3.52
N LEU A 33 -11.54 -8.65 -2.93
CA LEU A 33 -11.10 -7.87 -1.79
C LEU A 33 -11.49 -8.56 -0.49
N ILE A 34 -10.63 -8.39 0.51
CA ILE A 34 -10.80 -8.99 1.83
C ILE A 34 -11.19 -7.87 2.80
N PRO A 35 -12.31 -7.98 3.53
CA PRO A 35 -12.65 -7.03 4.58
C PRO A 35 -11.56 -6.93 5.64
N LEU A 36 -11.29 -5.73 6.15
CA LEU A 36 -10.37 -5.57 7.28
C LEU A 36 -10.93 -6.24 8.53
N THR A 37 -10.09 -6.99 9.21
CA THR A 37 -10.41 -7.52 10.54
C THR A 37 -10.29 -6.41 11.60
N LYS A 38 -10.85 -6.64 12.80
CA LYS A 38 -10.64 -5.72 13.93
C LYS A 38 -9.15 -5.50 14.22
N ARG A 39 -8.32 -6.54 14.05
CA ARG A 39 -6.87 -6.45 14.24
C ARG A 39 -6.20 -5.58 13.18
N ASP A 40 -6.65 -5.68 11.92
CA ASP A 40 -6.15 -4.84 10.84
C ASP A 40 -6.50 -3.37 11.11
N GLN A 41 -7.73 -3.07 11.53
CA GLN A 41 -8.15 -1.71 11.85
C GLN A 41 -7.34 -1.12 13.02
N MET A 42 -7.18 -1.87 14.11
CA MET A 42 -6.36 -1.43 15.24
C MET A 42 -4.91 -1.16 14.83
N LYS A 43 -4.36 -1.97 13.93
CA LYS A 43 -3.01 -1.78 13.39
C LYS A 43 -2.93 -0.53 12.51
N LEU A 44 -3.92 -0.31 11.64
CA LEU A 44 -4.01 0.87 10.79
C LEU A 44 -4.06 2.15 11.62
N ASP A 45 -4.94 2.19 12.63
CA ASP A 45 -5.08 3.33 13.54
C ASP A 45 -3.80 3.59 14.33
N SER A 46 -3.10 2.52 14.75
CA SER A 46 -1.80 2.63 15.42
C SER A 46 -0.72 3.19 14.50
N ILE A 47 -0.68 2.78 13.23
CA ILE A 47 0.30 3.26 12.25
C ILE A 47 0.04 4.74 11.92
N LEU A 48 -1.22 5.14 11.72
CA LEU A 48 -1.60 6.53 11.41
C LEU A 48 -1.16 7.53 12.50
N LYS A 49 -1.06 7.10 13.75
CA LYS A 49 -0.59 7.92 14.87
C LYS A 49 0.94 8.08 14.95
N ARG A 50 1.71 7.38 14.11
CA ARG A 50 3.17 7.39 14.20
C ARG A 50 3.76 8.67 13.60
N PRO A 51 4.75 9.31 14.25
CA PRO A 51 5.31 10.59 13.80
C PRO A 51 5.86 10.57 12.36
N TYR A 52 6.47 9.45 11.95
CA TYR A 52 7.03 9.32 10.61
C TYR A 52 5.96 9.16 9.51
N ILE A 53 4.75 8.75 9.87
CA ILE A 53 3.61 8.75 8.95
C ILE A 53 3.04 10.16 8.79
N THR A 54 2.96 10.92 9.88
CA THR A 54 2.47 12.30 9.83
C THR A 54 3.35 13.21 8.98
N CYS A 55 4.66 12.91 8.90
CA CYS A 55 5.60 13.62 8.03
C CYS A 55 5.55 13.18 6.56
N GLN A 56 4.82 12.12 6.22
CA GLN A 56 4.74 11.55 4.86
C GLN A 56 3.30 11.61 4.35
N PRO A 57 2.87 12.74 3.74
CA PRO A 57 1.47 12.97 3.39
C PRO A 57 0.91 11.94 2.40
N PHE A 58 1.74 11.44 1.49
CA PHE A 58 1.34 10.40 0.52
C PHE A 58 1.00 9.07 1.20
N TRP A 59 1.81 8.65 2.17
CA TRP A 59 1.57 7.40 2.92
C TRP A 59 0.31 7.51 3.76
N ARG A 60 0.13 8.66 4.42
CA ARG A 60 -1.07 8.95 5.20
C ARG A 60 -2.34 8.87 4.34
N LYS A 61 -2.32 9.47 3.16
CA LYS A 61 -3.44 9.46 2.22
C LYS A 61 -3.84 8.03 1.81
N GLU A 62 -2.86 7.17 1.49
CA GLU A 62 -3.14 5.77 1.14
C GLU A 62 -3.75 5.00 2.31
N MET A 63 -3.28 5.24 3.54
CA MET A 63 -3.85 4.62 4.73
C MET A 63 -5.25 5.11 5.07
N GLU A 64 -5.55 6.39 4.83
CA GLU A 64 -6.90 6.96 4.96
C GLU A 64 -7.86 6.33 3.94
N ILE A 65 -7.43 6.15 2.68
CA ILE A 65 -8.21 5.42 1.66
C ILE A 65 -8.48 3.97 2.10
N MET A 66 -7.49 3.32 2.71
CA MET A 66 -7.65 1.96 3.26
C MET A 66 -8.65 1.94 4.43
N ALA A 67 -8.60 2.94 5.33
CA ALA A 67 -9.52 3.06 6.46
C ALA A 67 -10.97 3.32 6.00
N ASP A 68 -11.15 4.17 4.99
CA ASP A 68 -12.46 4.50 4.42
C ASP A 68 -13.08 3.31 3.71
N SER A 69 -12.29 2.61 2.89
CA SER A 69 -12.77 1.45 2.14
C SER A 69 -13.03 0.24 3.03
N LYS A 70 -12.30 0.10 4.15
CA LYS A 70 -12.33 -1.07 5.05
C LYS A 70 -12.04 -2.39 4.33
N MET A 71 -11.28 -2.32 3.25
CA MET A 71 -10.87 -3.48 2.46
C MET A 71 -9.34 -3.54 2.33
N LYS A 72 -8.81 -4.76 2.17
CA LYS A 72 -7.44 -5.03 1.74
C LYS A 72 -7.44 -5.96 0.53
N ALA A 73 -6.34 -5.97 -0.21
CA ALA A 73 -6.14 -6.84 -1.36
C ALA A 73 -4.81 -7.59 -1.22
N GLU A 74 -4.79 -8.82 -1.71
CA GLU A 74 -3.53 -9.50 -2.01
C GLU A 74 -2.97 -8.98 -3.34
N ILE A 75 -1.66 -9.06 -3.56
CA ILE A 75 -1.05 -8.65 -4.84
C ILE A 75 -1.61 -9.49 -5.99
N GLN A 76 -1.92 -10.75 -5.70
CA GLN A 76 -2.58 -11.70 -6.59
C GLN A 76 -3.95 -11.20 -7.07
N ALA A 77 -4.59 -10.22 -6.43
CA ALA A 77 -5.83 -9.63 -6.94
C ALA A 77 -5.68 -9.03 -8.35
N LEU A 78 -4.45 -8.67 -8.74
CA LEU A 78 -4.14 -8.20 -10.09
C LEU A 78 -4.30 -9.28 -11.17
N THR A 79 -4.30 -10.57 -10.82
CA THR A 79 -4.51 -11.66 -11.79
C THR A 79 -5.92 -11.67 -12.35
N PHE A 80 -6.87 -10.98 -11.71
CA PHE A 80 -8.19 -10.72 -12.26
C PHE A 80 -8.13 -10.01 -13.63
N LEU A 81 -7.14 -9.14 -13.84
CA LEU A 81 -6.97 -8.40 -15.10
C LEU A 81 -6.29 -9.25 -16.18
N SER A 82 -5.20 -9.93 -15.80
CA SER A 82 -4.50 -10.94 -16.60
C SER A 82 -3.52 -11.68 -15.69
N SER A 83 -3.22 -12.95 -15.98
CA SER A 83 -2.26 -13.75 -15.21
C SER A 83 -0.86 -13.13 -15.16
N ASP A 84 -0.47 -12.37 -16.18
CA ASP A 84 0.81 -11.70 -16.31
C ASP A 84 0.73 -10.17 -16.13
N TYR A 85 -0.42 -9.64 -15.70
CA TYR A 85 -0.64 -8.19 -15.56
C TYR A 85 0.38 -7.53 -14.62
N LEU A 86 0.73 -8.19 -13.52
CA LEU A 86 1.69 -7.70 -12.55
C LEU A 86 3.05 -7.40 -13.20
N SER A 87 3.59 -8.36 -13.96
CA SER A 87 4.94 -8.30 -14.52
C SER A 87 5.01 -7.53 -15.83
N ARG A 88 3.99 -7.63 -16.69
CA ARG A 88 3.99 -6.99 -18.01
C ARG A 88 3.47 -5.56 -18.01
N VAL A 89 2.59 -5.22 -17.08
CA VAL A 89 1.87 -3.93 -17.11
C VAL A 89 2.09 -3.15 -15.82
N TYR A 90 1.71 -3.71 -14.66
CA TYR A 90 1.64 -2.97 -13.41
C TYR A 90 3.02 -2.47 -12.94
N LEU A 91 3.99 -3.38 -12.77
CA LEU A 91 5.34 -3.01 -12.30
C LEU A 91 6.08 -2.12 -13.31
N PRO A 92 6.15 -2.44 -14.62
CA PRO A 92 6.83 -1.58 -15.59
C PRO A 92 6.25 -0.16 -15.64
N ASN A 93 4.92 -0.02 -15.60
CA ASN A 93 4.29 1.29 -15.61
C ASN A 93 4.59 2.07 -14.33
N LYS A 94 4.48 1.44 -13.15
CA LYS A 94 4.83 2.13 -11.91
C LYS A 94 6.30 2.56 -11.87
N LEU A 95 7.21 1.71 -12.33
CA LEU A 95 8.64 2.03 -12.38
C LEU A 95 8.96 3.15 -13.40
N LYS A 96 8.27 3.17 -14.55
CA LYS A 96 8.51 4.18 -15.59
C LYS A 96 7.94 5.55 -15.21
N PHE A 97 6.80 5.59 -14.54
CA PHE A 97 6.06 6.84 -14.27
C PHE A 97 6.16 7.33 -12.82
N GLY A 98 7.02 6.75 -11.98
CA GLY A 98 7.15 7.24 -10.60
C GLY A 98 5.98 6.84 -9.69
N GLY A 99 5.31 5.71 -9.95
CA GLY A 99 4.12 5.26 -9.24
C GLY A 99 4.36 4.69 -7.83
N TRP A 100 5.45 5.09 -7.18
CA TRP A 100 5.81 4.72 -5.81
C TRP A 100 5.76 5.95 -4.92
N ILE A 101 5.62 5.73 -3.61
CA ILE A 101 5.59 6.80 -2.60
C ILE A 101 6.63 6.58 -1.50
#